data_AF-A0A7K2VNV3-F1
#
_entry.id   AF-A0A7K2VNV3-F1
#
_cell.length_a   1.000
_cell.length_b   1.000
_cell.length_c   1.000
_cell.angle_alpha   90.00
_cell.angle_beta   90.00
_cell.angle_gamma   90.00
#
_symmetry.space_group_name_H-M   'P 1'
#
loop_
_entity.id
_entity.type
_entity.pdbx_description
1 polymer ?
#
loop_
_entity_poly.entity_id
_entity_poly.type
_entity_poly.pdbx_seq_one_letter_code
_entity_poly.pdbx_strand_id
1 'polypeptide(L)'
;MATVNPLTFDRIFAKAPVMAILRGMPLDKSVELATRAWDLGIECVEVPVQSRKAAEVLAAVVKAGAERGRPVGAGTVTTAERLAWAVSAGAAFTV
;
A
#
# COMPACT_ATOMS: atom_id res chain seq x y z
N MET A 1 -6.30 -23.80 13.31
CA MET A 1 -6.35 -22.61 12.42
C MET A 1 -6.08 -21.39 13.28
N ALA A 2 -4.99 -20.66 13.04
CA ALA A 2 -4.74 -19.40 13.74
C ALA A 2 -5.81 -18.39 13.29
N THR A 3 -6.46 -17.73 14.24
CA THR A 3 -7.37 -16.61 13.97
C THR A 3 -6.58 -15.48 13.33
N VAL A 4 -6.73 -15.30 12.02
CA VAL A 4 -6.25 -14.11 11.33
C VAL A 4 -7.15 -12.97 11.78
N ASN A 5 -6.64 -12.05 12.59
CA ASN A 5 -7.38 -10.82 12.90
C ASN A 5 -7.34 -9.94 11.64
N PRO A 6 -8.47 -9.76 10.93
CA PRO A 6 -8.46 -9.07 9.65
C PRO A 6 -8.05 -7.62 9.84
N LEU A 7 -7.28 -7.12 8.89
CA LEU A 7 -6.86 -5.73 8.85
C LEU A 7 -8.08 -4.88 8.49
N THR A 8 -8.56 -4.04 9.41
CA THR A 8 -9.72 -3.17 9.19
C THR A 8 -9.29 -1.73 8.98
N PHE A 9 -10.06 -0.97 8.20
CA PHE A 9 -9.81 0.47 8.04
C PHE A 9 -9.96 1.24 9.34
N ASP A 10 -10.91 0.88 10.21
CA ASP A 10 -11.03 1.47 11.55
C ASP A 10 -9.72 1.37 12.33
N ARG A 11 -9.03 0.21 12.24
CA ARG A 11 -7.73 0.01 12.88
C ARG A 11 -6.61 0.82 12.21
N ILE A 12 -6.58 0.84 10.87
CA ILE A 12 -5.57 1.61 10.12
C ILE A 12 -5.68 3.12 10.41
N PHE A 13 -6.91 3.63 10.47
CA PHE A 13 -7.20 5.05 10.64
C PHE A 13 -7.31 5.49 12.11
N ALA A 14 -7.17 4.55 13.07
CA ALA A 14 -7.34 4.82 14.50
C ALA A 14 -6.41 5.93 15.02
N LYS A 15 -5.19 6.05 14.48
CA LYS A 15 -4.23 7.10 14.88
C LYS A 15 -4.33 8.36 14.03
N ALA A 16 -4.48 8.19 12.72
CA ALA A 16 -4.57 9.28 11.76
C ALA A 16 -5.60 8.91 10.68
N PRO A 17 -6.70 9.68 10.53
CA PRO A 17 -7.73 9.42 9.52
C PRO A 17 -7.31 9.93 8.14
N VAL A 18 -6.09 9.61 7.72
CA VAL A 18 -5.46 10.07 6.46
C VAL A 18 -4.87 8.88 5.71
N MET A 19 -5.11 8.81 4.40
CA MET A 19 -4.45 7.88 3.49
C MET A 19 -3.54 8.66 2.54
N ALA A 20 -2.27 8.27 2.45
CA ALA A 20 -1.33 8.79 1.46
C ALA A 20 -1.43 7.97 0.16
N ILE A 21 -1.84 8.64 -0.94
CA ILE A 21 -1.96 8.03 -2.27
C ILE A 21 -0.77 8.45 -3.12
N LEU A 22 0.12 7.51 -3.44
CA LEU A 22 1.39 7.77 -4.14
C LEU A 22 1.25 7.51 -5.65
N ARG A 23 0.47 8.35 -6.33
CA ARG A 23 0.13 8.14 -7.75
C ARG A 23 1.24 8.60 -8.70
N GLY A 24 1.63 7.71 -9.61
CA GLY A 24 2.47 8.07 -10.77
C GLY A 24 3.90 8.49 -10.42
N MET A 25 4.36 8.17 -9.21
CA MET A 25 5.69 8.53 -8.72
C MET A 25 6.73 7.48 -9.13
N PRO A 26 8.00 7.87 -9.32
CA PRO A 26 9.11 6.94 -9.46
C PRO A 26 9.25 6.02 -8.22
N LEU A 27 9.88 4.85 -8.39
CA LEU A 27 10.05 3.85 -7.33
C LEU A 27 10.72 4.43 -6.09
N ASP A 28 11.92 4.99 -6.24
CA ASP A 28 12.70 5.52 -5.12
C ASP A 28 11.93 6.63 -4.39
N LYS A 29 11.25 7.50 -5.14
CA LYS A 29 10.45 8.57 -4.56
C LYS A 29 9.23 8.06 -3.81
N SER A 30 8.60 6.98 -4.30
CA SER A 30 7.44 6.36 -3.64
C SER A 30 7.85 5.73 -2.32
N VAL A 31 8.99 5.04 -2.27
CA VAL A 31 9.53 4.46 -1.03
C VAL A 31 9.94 5.55 -0.03
N GLU A 32 10.59 6.61 -0.50
CA GLU A 32 10.96 7.78 0.31
C GLU A 32 9.72 8.43 0.94
N LEU A 33 8.68 8.69 0.14
CA LEU A 33 7.45 9.33 0.61
C LEU A 33 6.61 8.43 1.51
N ALA A 34 6.53 7.13 1.23
CA ALA A 34 5.88 6.16 2.11
C ALA A 34 6.58 6.12 3.47
N THR A 35 7.91 6.05 3.48
CA THR A 35 8.74 6.13 4.68
C THR A 35 8.42 7.39 5.48
N ARG A 36 8.44 8.55 4.80
CA ARG A 36 8.15 9.84 5.44
C ARG A 36 6.73 9.91 5.99
N ALA A 37 5.74 9.34 5.29
CA ALA A 37 4.35 9.29 5.76
C ALA A 37 4.24 8.51 7.07
N TRP A 38 4.88 7.34 7.15
CA TRP A 38 4.92 6.53 8.38
C TRP A 38 5.64 7.24 9.53
N ASP A 39 6.75 7.93 9.24
CA ASP A 39 7.49 8.70 10.24
C ASP A 39 6.66 9.87 10.79
N LEU A 40 5.72 10.39 10.01
CA LEU A 40 4.75 11.44 10.39
C LEU A 40 3.45 10.90 11.01
N GLY A 41 3.32 9.59 11.19
CA GLY A 41 2.15 8.95 11.79
C GLY A 41 0.99 8.65 10.83
N ILE A 42 1.17 8.87 9.52
CA ILE A 42 0.21 8.44 8.50
C ILE A 42 0.45 6.95 8.25
N GLU A 43 -0.34 6.10 8.90
CA GLU A 43 -0.15 4.64 8.82
C GLU A 43 -0.63 4.04 7.49
N CYS A 44 -1.61 4.69 6.84
CA CYS A 44 -2.22 4.20 5.62
C CYS A 44 -1.52 4.76 4.36
N VAL A 45 -0.85 3.88 3.62
CA VAL A 45 -0.22 4.19 2.32
C VAL A 45 -0.84 3.32 1.24
N GLU A 46 -1.12 3.90 0.08
CA GLU A 46 -1.69 3.24 -1.09
C GLU A 46 -0.93 3.65 -2.38
N VAL A 47 -0.68 2.68 -3.26
CA VAL A 47 -0.05 2.92 -4.57
C VAL A 47 -0.99 2.50 -5.71
N PRO A 48 -1.43 3.42 -6.58
CA PRO A 48 -2.36 3.08 -7.65
C PRO A 48 -1.75 2.21 -8.75
N VAL A 49 -2.35 1.06 -9.07
CA VAL A 49 -1.82 0.07 -10.02
C VAL A 49 -2.44 0.17 -11.42
N GLN A 50 -2.15 1.26 -12.12
CA GLN A 50 -2.68 1.49 -13.47
C GLN A 50 -1.88 0.82 -14.60
N SER A 51 -0.69 0.27 -14.29
CA SER A 51 0.23 -0.40 -15.22
C SER A 51 1.13 -1.40 -14.48
N ARG A 52 1.82 -2.29 -15.22
CA ARG A 52 2.83 -3.20 -14.65
C ARG A 52 3.96 -2.45 -13.93
N LYS A 53 4.43 -1.34 -14.50
CA LYS A 53 5.43 -0.47 -13.86
C LYS A 53 4.92 0.08 -12.52
N ALA A 54 3.65 0.45 -12.43
CA ALA A 54 3.06 0.88 -11.16
C ALA A 54 2.95 -0.27 -10.14
N ALA A 55 2.75 -1.50 -10.60
CA ALA A 55 2.79 -2.69 -9.74
C ALA A 55 4.20 -2.99 -9.19
N GLU A 56 5.26 -2.74 -9.97
CA GLU A 56 6.64 -2.81 -9.49
C GLU A 56 6.92 -1.77 -8.40
N VAL A 57 6.40 -0.55 -8.57
CA VAL A 57 6.46 0.50 -7.53
C VAL A 57 5.72 0.07 -6.27
N LEU A 58 4.49 -0.47 -6.41
CA LEU A 58 3.74 -1.03 -5.29
C LEU A 58 4.55 -2.10 -4.55
N ALA A 59 5.15 -3.05 -5.26
CA ALA A 59 5.94 -4.13 -4.65
C ALA A 59 7.13 -3.59 -3.83
N ALA A 60 7.81 -2.53 -4.32
CA ALA A 60 8.87 -1.87 -3.57
C ALA A 60 8.36 -1.20 -2.29
N VAL A 61 7.21 -0.52 -2.35
CA VAL A 61 6.60 0.13 -1.18
C VAL A 61 6.07 -0.91 -0.19
N VAL A 62 5.50 -2.02 -0.66
CA VAL A 62 5.08 -3.16 0.17
C VAL A 62 6.28 -3.74 0.91
N LYS A 63 7.42 -3.96 0.23
CA LYS A 63 8.64 -4.46 0.86
C LYS A 63 9.11 -3.51 1.98
N ALA A 64 9.19 -2.21 1.70
CA ALA A 64 9.57 -1.21 2.70
C ALA A 64 8.57 -1.15 3.87
N GLY A 65 7.28 -1.37 3.59
CA GLY A 65 6.23 -1.46 4.61
C GLY A 65 6.40 -2.69 5.49
N ALA A 66 6.69 -3.86 4.91
CA ALA A 66 6.88 -5.12 5.63
C ALA A 66 8.02 -5.02 6.66
N GLU A 67 9.14 -4.38 6.30
CA GLU A 67 10.28 -4.11 7.21
C GLU A 67 9.88 -3.29 8.45
N ARG A 68 8.75 -2.57 8.38
CA ARG A 68 8.22 -1.68 9.43
C ARG A 68 6.90 -2.17 10.04
N GLY A 69 6.39 -3.34 9.62
CA GLY A 69 5.05 -3.81 10.00
C GLY A 69 3.92 -2.88 9.52
N ARG A 70 4.12 -2.20 8.38
CA ARG A 70 3.16 -1.27 7.78
C ARG A 70 2.48 -1.91 6.56
N PRO A 71 1.19 -2.27 6.63
CA PRO A 71 0.46 -2.78 5.48
C PRO A 71 0.28 -1.68 4.42
N VAL A 72 0.35 -2.05 3.14
CA VAL A 72 0.23 -1.12 2.00
C VAL A 72 -0.91 -1.56 1.10
N GLY A 73 -1.71 -0.61 0.65
CA GLY A 73 -2.84 -0.85 -0.26
C GLY A 73 -2.50 -0.64 -1.73
N ALA A 74 -3.35 -1.18 -2.60
CA ALA A 74 -3.33 -0.90 -4.03
C ALA A 74 -4.64 -0.23 -4.46
N GLY A 75 -4.57 0.94 -5.09
CA GLY A 75 -5.75 1.65 -5.56
C GLY A 75 -5.94 1.57 -7.07
N THR A 76 -7.11 2.03 -7.52
CA THR A 76 -7.52 1.98 -8.94
C THR A 76 -7.61 0.53 -9.47
N VAL A 77 -7.92 -0.41 -8.59
CA VAL A 77 -8.07 -1.83 -8.92
C VAL A 77 -9.46 -2.05 -9.54
N THR A 78 -9.56 -1.77 -10.84
CA THR A 78 -10.82 -1.73 -11.60
C THR A 78 -10.98 -2.91 -12.55
N THR A 79 -9.98 -3.80 -12.63
CA THR A 79 -10.01 -5.00 -13.47
C THR A 79 -9.38 -6.19 -12.73
N ALA A 80 -9.74 -7.41 -13.12
CA ALA A 80 -9.15 -8.62 -12.56
C ALA A 80 -7.63 -8.71 -12.80
N GLU A 81 -7.15 -8.19 -13.94
CA GLU A 81 -5.71 -8.11 -14.24
C GLU A 81 -4.98 -7.21 -13.25
N ARG A 82 -5.53 -6.02 -12.94
CA ARG A 82 -4.95 -5.11 -11.94
C ARG A 82 -4.99 -5.72 -10.55
N LEU A 83 -6.05 -6.47 -10.22
CA LEU A 83 -6.14 -7.20 -8.97
C LEU A 83 -5.03 -8.25 -8.87
N ALA A 84 -4.79 -9.01 -9.94
CA ALA A 84 -3.71 -10.00 -9.97
C ALA A 84 -2.34 -9.34 -9.75
N TRP A 85 -2.10 -8.16 -10.32
CA TRP A 85 -0.88 -7.39 -10.05
C TRP A 85 -0.77 -6.93 -8.60
N ALA A 86 -1.85 -6.40 -8.02
CA ALA A 86 -1.88 -5.95 -6.63
C ALA A 86 -1.59 -7.11 -5.65
N VAL A 87 -2.22 -8.26 -5.85
CA VAL A 87 -1.99 -9.47 -5.05
C VAL A 87 -0.54 -9.95 -5.19
N SER A 88 -0.02 -10.00 -6.41
CA SER A 88 1.36 -10.43 -6.67
C SER A 88 2.40 -9.49 -6.03
N ALA A 89 2.09 -8.19 -5.97
CA ALA A 89 2.92 -7.19 -5.31
C ALA A 89 2.81 -7.22 -3.77
N GLY A 90 1.87 -7.98 -3.20
CA GLY A 90 1.69 -8.13 -1.76
C GLY A 90 0.84 -7.04 -1.12
N ALA A 91 -0.07 -6.40 -1.87
CA ALA A 91 -1.02 -5.44 -1.30
C ALA A 91 -1.89 -6.09 -0.22
N ALA A 92 -2.05 -5.40 0.91
CA ALA A 92 -2.85 -5.85 2.04
C ALA A 92 -4.36 -5.58 1.85
N PHE A 93 -4.70 -4.57 1.03
CA PHE A 93 -6.06 -4.20 0.71
C PHE A 93 -6.10 -3.51 -0.67
N THR A 94 -7.31 -3.39 -1.23
CA THR A 94 -7.54 -2.68 -2.50
C THR A 94 -8.58 -1.58 -2.35
N VAL A 95 -8.49 -0.52 -3.17
CA VAL A 95 -9.43 0.61 -3.25
C VAL A 95 -9.79 0.93 -4.70
#